data_AF-A0AAW2W287-F1
#
_entry.id   AF-A0AAW2W287-F1
#
_cell.length_a   1.000
_cell.length_b   1.000
_cell.length_c   1.000
_cell.angle_alpha   90.00
_cell.angle_beta   90.00
_cell.angle_gamma   90.00
#
_symmetry.space_group_name_H-M   'P 1'
#
loop_
_entity.id
_entity.type
_entity.pdbx_description
1 polymer ?
#
loop_
_entity_poly.entity_id
_entity_poly.type
_entity_poly.pdbx_seq_one_letter_code
_entity_poly.pdbx_strand_id
1 'polypeptide(L)'
;MTKKPFVGQSAIANSLLDLVHTDVCGPLNTPARGGFSYFITFIDDHSRYGYVYMMRYKSEAFEKFKEYRLEVENQTGHKIRSFGRTEVWTPPGTPQLNGVAERRNRILLDMVRSMMSFTELPPSFWGYVLQTAAKLLNIAPSKTVPQTPYEI
;
A
#
# COMPACT_ATOMS: atom_id res chain seq x y z
N MET A 1 2.21 -18.28 25.20
CA MET A 1 2.75 -19.13 24.12
C MET A 1 3.33 -18.23 23.05
N THR A 2 4.65 -18.17 22.93
CA THR A 2 5.35 -17.33 21.96
C THR A 2 5.55 -18.15 20.68
N LYS A 3 4.93 -17.76 19.56
CA LYS A 3 5.18 -18.42 18.27
C LYS A 3 6.67 -18.26 17.93
N LYS A 4 7.33 -19.36 17.56
CA LYS A 4 8.72 -19.32 17.06
C LYS A 4 8.80 -18.30 15.90
N PRO A 5 9.88 -17.50 15.81
CA PRO A 5 10.06 -16.62 14.66
C PRO A 5 10.10 -17.47 13.39
N PHE A 6 9.36 -17.04 12.37
CA PHE A 6 9.27 -17.75 11.11
C PHE A 6 10.62 -17.73 10.40
N VAL A 7 11.18 -18.91 10.15
CA VAL A 7 12.41 -19.11 9.38
C VAL A 7 12.01 -19.39 7.94
N GLY A 8 11.77 -18.33 7.19
CA GLY A 8 11.55 -18.39 5.75
C GLY A 8 11.76 -16.99 5.21
N GLN A 9 12.88 -16.75 4.53
CA GLN A 9 13.03 -15.57 3.69
C GLN A 9 11.92 -15.67 2.63
N SER A 10 10.91 -14.81 2.72
CA SER A 10 10.00 -14.61 1.60
C SER A 10 10.86 -14.09 0.44
N ALA A 11 11.04 -14.92 -0.58
CA ALA A 11 11.74 -14.51 -1.79
C ALA A 11 11.06 -13.25 -2.34
N ILE A 12 11.84 -12.20 -2.58
CA ILE A 12 11.37 -10.99 -3.26
C ILE A 12 10.98 -11.40 -4.69
N ALA A 13 9.91 -10.82 -5.22
CA ALA A 13 9.53 -10.98 -6.61
C ALA A 13 10.71 -10.70 -7.56
N ASN A 14 10.84 -11.47 -8.63
CA ASN A 14 11.97 -11.36 -9.55
C ASN A 14 11.79 -10.26 -10.61
N SER A 15 10.55 -9.81 -10.82
CA SER A 15 10.21 -8.80 -11.82
C SER A 15 9.04 -7.93 -11.38
N LEU A 16 8.88 -6.78 -12.03
CA LEU A 16 7.75 -5.87 -11.83
C LEU A 16 6.42 -6.59 -12.02
N LEU A 17 5.49 -6.34 -11.10
CA LEU A 17 4.11 -6.84 -11.13
C LEU A 17 3.96 -8.37 -11.02
N ASP A 18 5.04 -9.10 -10.70
CA ASP A 18 4.95 -10.54 -10.38
C ASP A 18 4.07 -10.78 -9.14
N LEU A 19 4.18 -9.90 -8.14
CA LEU A 19 3.40 -9.94 -6.91
C LEU A 19 3.06 -8.52 -6.45
N VAL A 20 1.76 -8.25 -6.30
CA VAL A 20 1.27 -6.99 -5.74
C VAL A 20 0.58 -7.25 -4.40
N HIS A 21 1.04 -6.58 -3.35
CA HIS A 21 0.39 -6.61 -2.03
C HIS A 21 -0.65 -5.51 -1.94
N THR A 22 -1.82 -5.82 -1.40
CA THR A 22 -2.90 -4.83 -1.28
C THR A 22 -3.69 -4.99 0.00
N ASP A 23 -4.13 -3.85 0.54
CA ASP A 23 -4.96 -3.82 1.74
C ASP A 23 -5.84 -2.56 1.75
N VAL A 24 -7.02 -2.68 2.35
CA VAL A 24 -7.99 -1.58 2.50
C VAL A 24 -7.96 -1.09 3.93
N CYS A 25 -7.68 0.20 4.10
CA CYS A 25 -7.70 0.87 5.39
C CYS A 25 -8.96 1.71 5.54
N GLY A 26 -9.61 1.57 6.70
CA GLY A 26 -10.74 2.41 7.12
C GLY A 26 -11.90 1.62 7.71
N PRO A 27 -12.98 2.32 8.12
CA PRO A 27 -13.15 3.77 8.03
C PRO A 27 -12.24 4.51 9.01
N LEU A 28 -11.67 5.64 8.59
CA LEU A 28 -11.00 6.57 9.50
C LEU A 28 -12.03 7.48 10.18
N ASN A 29 -11.75 7.86 11.44
CA ASN A 29 -12.69 8.61 12.29
C ASN A 29 -13.15 9.95 11.68
N THR A 30 -12.23 10.65 11.02
CA THR A 30 -12.55 11.90 10.33
C THR A 30 -12.52 11.66 8.82
N PRO A 31 -13.61 11.89 8.08
CA PRO A 31 -13.57 11.86 6.62
C PRO A 31 -12.59 12.90 6.07
N ALA A 32 -11.80 12.52 5.08
CA ALA A 32 -11.03 13.49 4.31
C ALA A 32 -11.98 14.38 3.49
N ARG A 33 -11.46 15.52 3.04
CA ARG A 33 -12.14 16.39 2.07
C ARG A 33 -12.61 15.56 0.86
N GLY A 34 -13.86 15.78 0.43
CA GLY A 34 -14.50 14.97 -0.60
C GLY A 34 -15.24 13.73 -0.10
N GLY A 35 -15.32 13.54 1.23
CA GLY A 35 -16.10 12.47 1.86
C GLY A 35 -15.40 11.11 1.87
N PHE A 36 -14.07 11.08 1.68
CA PHE A 36 -13.32 9.83 1.69
C PHE A 36 -13.03 9.37 3.11
N SER A 37 -13.46 8.17 3.46
CA SER A 37 -13.23 7.56 4.78
C SER A 37 -12.34 6.33 4.71
N TYR A 38 -12.01 5.86 3.51
CA TYR A 38 -11.18 4.69 3.26
C TYR A 38 -10.06 5.03 2.28
N PHE A 39 -9.03 4.20 2.26
CA PHE A 39 -8.08 4.15 1.16
C PHE A 39 -7.65 2.71 0.92
N ILE A 40 -7.22 2.40 -0.30
CA ILE A 40 -6.62 1.13 -0.67
C ILE A 40 -5.19 1.37 -1.13
N THR A 41 -4.30 0.47 -0.76
CA THR A 41 -2.91 0.48 -1.20
C THR A 41 -2.61 -0.69 -2.12
N PHE A 42 -1.73 -0.45 -3.08
CA PHE A 42 -1.17 -1.48 -3.96
C PHE A 42 0.34 -1.31 -3.98
N ILE A 43 1.07 -2.33 -3.57
CA ILE A 43 2.52 -2.28 -3.39
C ILE A 43 3.14 -3.37 -4.22
N ASP A 44 3.91 -2.97 -5.22
CA ASP A 44 4.70 -3.93 -6.00
C ASP A 44 5.80 -4.55 -5.12
N ASP A 45 5.92 -5.87 -5.14
CA ASP A 45 6.90 -6.57 -4.33
C ASP A 45 8.34 -6.39 -4.87
N HIS A 46 8.51 -6.17 -6.18
CA HIS A 46 9.85 -6.00 -6.74
C HIS A 46 10.39 -4.58 -6.50
N SER A 47 9.71 -3.55 -7.00
CA SER A 47 10.15 -2.15 -6.90
C SER A 47 9.87 -1.52 -5.54
N ARG A 48 8.93 -2.08 -4.76
CA ARG A 48 8.36 -1.47 -3.55
C ARG A 48 7.59 -0.17 -3.82
N TYR A 49 7.26 0.11 -5.08
CA TYR A 49 6.42 1.25 -5.43
C TYR A 49 5.02 1.05 -4.86
N GLY A 50 4.52 2.06 -4.14
CA GLY A 50 3.20 2.03 -3.52
C GLY A 50 2.24 3.02 -4.17
N TYR A 51 1.10 2.53 -4.64
CA TYR A 51 -0.04 3.34 -5.06
C TYR A 51 -1.05 3.45 -3.91
N VAL A 52 -1.72 4.59 -3.81
CA VAL A 52 -2.76 4.87 -2.81
C VAL A 52 -3.97 5.47 -3.52
N TYR A 53 -5.14 4.83 -3.38
CA TYR A 53 -6.39 5.36 -3.90
C TYR A 53 -7.37 5.64 -2.75
N MET A 54 -7.89 6.86 -2.69
CA MET A 54 -8.91 7.26 -1.72
C MET A 54 -10.29 6.71 -2.12
N MET A 55 -11.10 6.33 -1.14
CA MET A 55 -12.43 5.75 -1.35
C MET A 55 -13.44 6.28 -0.32
N ARG A 56 -14.70 6.47 -0.73
CA ARG A 56 -15.78 6.86 0.21
C ARG A 56 -16.35 5.64 0.93
N TYR A 57 -16.43 4.52 0.23
CA TYR A 57 -16.95 3.26 0.73
C TYR A 57 -16.00 2.08 0.47
N LYS A 58 -15.99 1.08 1.36
CA LYS A 58 -15.19 -0.16 1.17
C LYS A 58 -15.55 -0.88 -0.15
N SER A 59 -16.79 -0.74 -0.63
CA SER A 59 -17.27 -1.34 -1.89
C SER A 59 -16.59 -0.80 -3.16
N GLU A 60 -15.91 0.36 -3.09
CA GLU A 60 -15.16 0.92 -4.22
C GLU A 60 -13.85 0.18 -4.50
N ALA A 61 -13.41 -0.72 -3.60
CA ALA A 61 -12.10 -1.38 -3.69
C ALA A 61 -11.88 -2.14 -5.00
N PHE A 62 -12.92 -2.80 -5.52
CA PHE A 62 -12.80 -3.52 -6.79
C PHE A 62 -12.69 -2.58 -8.00
N GLU A 63 -13.31 -1.41 -7.94
CA GLU A 63 -13.19 -0.42 -9.01
C GLU A 63 -11.80 0.23 -9.00
N LYS A 64 -11.29 0.56 -7.81
CA LYS A 64 -9.90 1.04 -7.63
C LYS A 64 -8.86 0.03 -8.07
N PHE A 65 -9.14 -1.26 -7.92
CA PHE A 65 -8.29 -2.30 -8.48
C PHE A 65 -8.23 -2.26 -10.01
N LYS A 66 -9.36 -2.05 -10.70
CA LYS A 66 -9.36 -1.94 -12.17
C LYS A 66 -8.60 -0.71 -12.64
N GLU A 67 -8.83 0.43 -11.98
CA GLU A 67 -8.07 1.67 -12.22
C GLU A 67 -6.56 1.43 -12.08
N TYR A 68 -6.15 0.85 -10.94
CA TYR A 68 -4.76 0.50 -10.67
C TYR A 68 -4.17 -0.41 -11.74
N ARG A 69 -4.84 -1.53 -12.04
CA ARG A 69 -4.35 -2.49 -13.04
C ARG A 69 -4.14 -1.82 -14.39
N LEU A 70 -5.12 -1.07 -14.87
CA LEU A 70 -5.03 -0.38 -16.16
C LEU A 70 -3.86 0.61 -16.15
N GLU A 71 -3.69 1.35 -15.06
CA GLU A 71 -2.61 2.32 -14.91
C GLU A 71 -1.23 1.66 -14.97
N VAL A 72 -0.97 0.64 -14.13
CA VAL A 72 0.37 0.05 -14.03
C VAL A 72 0.75 -0.82 -15.21
N GLU A 73 -0.20 -1.55 -15.80
CA GLU A 73 0.08 -2.36 -16.99
C GLU A 73 0.42 -1.45 -18.19
N ASN A 74 -0.22 -0.28 -18.30
CA ASN A 74 0.12 0.71 -19.32
C ASN A 74 1.45 1.43 -19.05
N GLN A 75 1.75 1.77 -17.81
CA GLN A 75 3.00 2.48 -17.45
C GLN A 75 4.23 1.59 -17.61
N THR A 76 4.14 0.32 -17.23
CA THR A 76 5.30 -0.59 -17.15
C THR A 76 5.43 -1.52 -18.36
N GLY A 77 4.37 -1.71 -19.13
CA GLY A 77 4.29 -2.74 -20.18
C GLY A 77 4.25 -4.19 -19.64
N HIS A 78 4.23 -4.37 -18.32
CA HIS A 78 4.14 -5.68 -17.66
C HIS A 78 2.71 -5.98 -17.24
N LYS A 79 2.36 -7.27 -17.09
CA LYS A 79 1.05 -7.68 -16.59
C LYS A 79 1.14 -8.10 -15.14
N ILE A 80 0.09 -7.84 -14.37
CA ILE A 80 0.02 -8.30 -12.98
C ILE A 80 -0.17 -9.81 -12.97
N ARG A 81 0.77 -10.54 -12.37
CA ARG A 81 0.67 -12.02 -12.30
C ARG A 81 -0.12 -12.50 -11.10
N SER A 82 0.08 -11.87 -9.93
CA SER A 82 -0.55 -12.32 -8.69
C SER A 82 -0.77 -11.18 -7.70
N PHE A 83 -1.80 -11.34 -6.86
CA PHE A 83 -2.07 -10.45 -5.73
C PHE A 83 -1.91 -11.20 -4.41
N GLY A 84 -1.18 -10.62 -3.48
CA GLY A 84 -1.26 -10.97 -2.07
C GLY A 84 -2.44 -10.24 -1.44
N ARG A 85 -3.65 -10.84 -1.43
CA ARG A 85 -4.78 -10.29 -0.69
C ARG A 85 -5.55 -11.37 0.07
N THR A 86 -5.78 -11.10 1.36
CA THR A 86 -6.84 -11.67 2.20
C THR A 86 -8.22 -11.31 1.65
N GLU A 87 -8.96 -12.31 1.19
CA GLU A 87 -10.35 -12.57 1.63
C GLU A 87 -10.94 -13.88 1.06
N VAL A 88 -10.25 -14.63 0.18
CA VAL A 88 -10.56 -16.06 -0.08
C VAL A 88 -9.26 -16.85 -0.33
N TRP A 89 -9.03 -17.88 0.51
CA TRP A 89 -7.99 -18.92 0.45
C TRP A 89 -6.51 -18.48 0.56
N THR A 90 -6.13 -17.98 1.73
CA THR A 90 -4.76 -18.23 2.21
C THR A 90 -4.68 -19.69 2.69
N PRO A 91 -3.73 -20.52 2.22
CA PRO A 91 -3.41 -21.76 2.91
C PRO A 91 -3.01 -21.43 4.36
N PRO A 92 -3.48 -22.18 5.38
CA PRO A 92 -3.09 -21.93 6.75
C PRO A 92 -1.56 -22.06 6.88
N GLY A 93 -0.86 -20.93 7.08
CA GLY A 93 0.60 -20.95 7.23
C GLY A 93 1.41 -19.78 6.65
N THR A 94 0.83 -18.84 5.89
CA THR A 94 1.58 -17.68 5.31
C THR A 94 1.14 -16.28 5.82
N PRO A 95 1.34 -15.96 7.11
CA PRO A 95 1.08 -14.61 7.68
C PRO A 95 1.90 -13.47 7.03
N GLN A 96 2.97 -13.78 6.30
CA GLN A 96 3.95 -12.80 5.82
C GLN A 96 3.42 -11.96 4.64
N LEU A 97 2.52 -12.53 3.83
CA LEU A 97 2.03 -11.90 2.59
C LEU A 97 1.20 -10.64 2.90
N ASN A 98 0.29 -10.70 3.88
CA ASN A 98 -0.40 -9.52 4.37
C ASN A 98 0.52 -8.53 5.09
N GLY A 99 1.60 -9.02 5.69
CA GLY A 99 2.51 -8.22 6.50
C GLY A 99 3.18 -7.10 5.72
N VAL A 100 3.35 -7.21 4.39
CA VAL A 100 3.96 -6.13 3.58
C VAL A 100 3.02 -4.94 3.46
N ALA A 101 1.78 -5.17 3.00
CA ALA A 101 0.78 -4.11 2.87
C ALA A 101 0.42 -3.51 4.24
N GLU A 102 0.20 -4.34 5.26
CA GLU A 102 -0.07 -3.86 6.62
C GLU A 102 1.07 -3.00 7.17
N ARG A 103 2.34 -3.42 7.01
CA ARG A 103 3.49 -2.61 7.45
C ARG A 103 3.55 -1.28 6.70
N ARG A 104 3.36 -1.28 5.38
CA ARG A 104 3.37 -0.05 4.58
C ARG A 104 2.24 0.90 5.00
N ASN A 105 1.05 0.36 5.26
CA ASN A 105 -0.10 1.14 5.71
C ASN A 105 0.13 1.77 7.09
N ARG A 106 0.77 1.05 8.03
CA ARG A 106 1.18 1.64 9.31
C ARG A 106 2.16 2.80 9.12
N ILE A 107 3.21 2.61 8.31
CA ILE A 107 4.20 3.66 8.04
C ILE A 107 3.51 4.90 7.43
N LEU A 108 2.63 4.71 6.46
CA LEU A 108 1.87 5.81 5.86
C LEU A 108 1.04 6.57 6.90
N LEU A 109 0.31 5.87 7.75
CA LEU A 109 -0.52 6.50 8.79
C LEU A 109 0.33 7.21 9.85
N ASP A 110 1.49 6.68 10.21
CA ASP A 110 2.41 7.32 11.15
C ASP A 110 3.04 8.59 10.55
N MET A 111 3.40 8.56 9.26
CA MET A 111 3.82 9.76 8.53
C MET A 111 2.71 10.80 8.47
N VAL A 112 1.47 10.40 8.17
CA VAL A 112 0.32 11.31 8.16
C VAL A 112 0.11 11.96 9.52
N ARG A 113 0.12 11.18 10.61
CA ARG A 113 0.00 11.70 11.98
C ARG A 113 1.10 12.70 12.30
N SER A 114 2.34 12.34 11.98
CA SER A 114 3.51 13.19 12.20
C SER A 114 3.38 14.50 11.42
N MET A 115 3.18 14.44 10.10
CA MET A 115 3.03 15.62 9.24
C MET A 115 1.87 16.52 9.68
N MET A 116 0.71 15.94 9.99
CA MET A 116 -0.44 16.70 10.48
C MET A 116 -0.15 17.38 11.83
N SER A 117 0.63 16.75 12.72
CA SER A 117 0.98 17.31 14.03
C SER A 117 1.85 18.57 13.97
N PHE A 118 2.57 18.78 12.87
CA PHE A 118 3.39 19.98 12.62
C PHE A 118 2.63 21.10 11.89
N THR A 119 1.34 20.90 11.58
CA THR A 119 0.53 21.85 10.81
C THR A 119 -0.72 22.26 11.56
N GLU A 120 -1.22 23.46 11.30
CA GLU A 120 -2.53 23.94 11.80
C GLU A 120 -3.69 23.52 10.88
N LEU A 121 -3.48 22.50 10.03
CA LEU A 121 -4.49 22.08 9.07
C LEU A 121 -5.63 21.30 9.76
N PRO A 122 -6.89 21.51 9.35
CA PRO A 122 -8.01 20.71 9.82
C PRO A 122 -7.79 19.21 9.57
N PRO A 123 -8.20 18.31 10.49
CA PRO A 123 -8.00 16.86 10.33
C PRO A 123 -8.48 16.28 8.99
N SER A 124 -9.51 16.87 8.37
CA SER A 124 -10.00 16.53 7.02
C SER A 124 -8.96 16.60 5.88
N PHE A 125 -7.78 17.19 6.11
CA PHE A 125 -6.69 17.22 5.14
C PHE A 125 -5.85 15.93 5.10
N TRP A 126 -6.09 14.97 5.99
CA TRP A 126 -5.28 13.74 6.05
C TRP A 126 -5.17 13.01 4.71
N GLY A 127 -6.19 13.07 3.84
CA GLY A 127 -6.16 12.46 2.51
C GLY A 127 -5.08 13.06 1.58
N TYR A 128 -4.89 14.38 1.61
CA TYR A 128 -3.82 15.04 0.86
C TYR A 128 -2.44 14.76 1.45
N VAL A 129 -2.36 14.74 2.79
CA VAL A 129 -1.12 14.39 3.50
C VAL A 129 -0.73 12.94 3.22
N LEU A 130 -1.70 12.02 3.15
CA LEU A 130 -1.48 10.62 2.82
C LEU A 130 -0.89 10.46 1.41
N GLN A 131 -1.45 11.14 0.41
CA GLN A 131 -0.89 11.13 -0.95
C GLN A 131 0.53 11.69 -0.98
N THR A 132 0.78 12.76 -0.23
CA THR A 132 2.13 13.32 -0.08
C THR A 132 3.09 12.30 0.56
N ALA A 133 2.67 11.64 1.64
CA ALA A 133 3.46 10.61 2.31
C ALA A 133 3.78 9.44 1.38
N ALA A 134 2.80 8.98 0.59
CA ALA A 134 3.01 7.94 -0.41
C ALA A 134 4.04 8.36 -1.48
N LYS A 135 3.93 9.59 -2.00
CA LYS A 135 4.91 10.14 -2.94
C LYS A 135 6.32 10.17 -2.32
N LEU A 136 6.45 10.67 -1.08
CA LEU A 136 7.72 10.70 -0.36
C LEU A 136 8.32 9.30 -0.24
N LEU A 137 7.52 8.28 0.08
CA LEU A 137 7.99 6.90 0.19
C LEU A 137 8.34 6.24 -1.15
N ASN A 138 7.88 6.77 -2.28
CA ASN A 138 8.25 6.27 -3.61
C ASN A 138 9.54 6.92 -4.12
N ILE A 139 9.87 8.13 -3.66
CA ILE A 139 11.11 8.85 -4.05
C ILE A 139 12.23 8.73 -3.02
N ALA A 140 11.95 8.24 -1.82
CA ALA A 140 12.97 8.06 -0.78
C ALA A 140 13.75 6.75 -1.01
N PRO A 141 15.09 6.76 -0.79
CA PRO A 141 15.88 5.55 -0.87
C PRO A 141 15.48 4.56 0.23
N SER A 142 15.45 3.28 -0.10
CA SER A 142 15.14 2.19 0.82
C SER A 142 16.32 1.24 0.94
N LYS A 143 16.50 0.59 2.09
CA LYS A 143 17.52 -0.47 2.25
C LYS A 143 17.15 -1.75 1.50
N THR A 144 15.88 -1.90 1.11
CA THR A 144 15.35 -3.13 0.50
C THR A 144 15.62 -3.21 -1.00
N VAL A 145 15.81 -2.07 -1.65
CA VAL A 145 15.99 -1.96 -3.11
C VAL A 145 17.18 -1.04 -3.41
N PRO A 146 17.94 -1.26 -4.49
CA PRO A 146 19.17 -0.50 -4.76
C PRO A 146 18.92 0.95 -5.16
N GLN A 147 17.75 1.25 -5.73
CA GLN A 147 17.33 2.57 -6.18
C GLN A 147 16.05 2.97 -5.45
N THR A 148 15.60 4.21 -5.63
CA THR A 148 14.29 4.62 -5.10
C THR A 148 13.20 3.84 -5.83
N PRO A 149 12.06 3.50 -5.18
CA PRO A 149 10.98 2.78 -5.85
C PRO A 149 10.51 3.42 -7.17
N TYR A 150 10.61 4.74 -7.28
CA TYR A 150 10.26 5.51 -8.47
C TYR A 150 11.22 5.29 -9.66
N GLU A 151 12.47 4.93 -9.40
CA GLU A 151 13.51 4.76 -10.43
C GLU A 151 13.59 3.32 -10.98
N ILE A 152 12.87 2.38 -10.37
CA ILE A 152 12.82 0.96 -10.75
C ILE A 152 11.62 0.70 -11.64
#